data_AF-A0A1G1NY20-F1
#
_entry.id   AF-A0A1G1NY20-F1
#
_cell.length_a   1.000
_cell.length_b   1.000
_cell.length_c   1.000
_cell.angle_alpha   90.00
_cell.angle_beta   90.00
_cell.angle_gamma   90.00
#
_symmetry.space_group_name_H-M   'P 1'
#
loop_
_entity.id
_entity.type
_entity.pdbx_description
1 polymer ?
#
loop_
_entity_poly.entity_id
_entity_poly.type
_entity_poly.pdbx_seq_one_letter_code
_entity_poly.pdbx_strand_id
1 'polypeptide(L)'
;MNKTQSSSTRQIALPVDVVSDLEILLTEASNKKQLNADKRRQFEEAASFLKQRIAAAGTEKVEVPATIFMMILRLLAQLVKHREVIETFIDALLG
;
A
#
# COMPACT_ATOMS: atom_id res chain seq x y z
N MET A 1 31.98 18.53 15.92
CA MET A 1 30.55 18.84 15.68
C MET A 1 29.93 17.66 14.93
N ASN A 2 29.32 16.69 15.62
CA ASN A 2 28.63 15.57 14.96
C ASN A 2 27.20 15.50 15.49
N LYS A 3 26.21 15.83 14.64
CA LYS A 3 24.83 15.39 14.81
C LYS A 3 24.33 14.86 13.47
N THR A 4 24.55 13.56 13.32
CA THR A 4 23.67 12.56 12.72
C THR A 4 22.56 13.11 11.83
N GLN A 5 22.73 12.99 10.52
CA GLN A 5 21.64 13.03 9.55
C GLN A 5 20.72 11.83 9.82
N SER A 6 19.69 12.03 10.63
CA SER A 6 18.54 11.13 10.66
C SER A 6 17.80 11.30 9.34
N SER A 7 18.11 10.45 8.36
CA SER A 7 17.21 10.19 7.23
C SER A 7 16.01 9.44 7.80
N SER A 8 15.13 10.14 8.51
CA SER A 8 13.84 9.61 8.95
C SER A 8 13.05 9.31 7.68
N THR A 9 12.92 8.03 7.35
CA THR A 9 12.05 7.59 6.26
C THR A 9 10.67 8.16 6.52
N ARG A 10 10.22 9.12 5.69
CA ARG A 10 8.96 9.83 5.89
C ARG A 10 7.82 8.81 6.05
N GLN A 11 7.16 8.82 7.20
CA GLN A 11 6.00 7.97 7.47
C GLN A 11 4.73 8.70 7.05
N ILE A 12 3.75 7.95 6.56
CA ILE A 12 2.39 8.42 6.24
C ILE A 12 1.45 7.72 7.21
N ALA A 13 0.73 8.48 8.02
CA ALA A 13 -0.29 7.93 8.91
C ALA A 13 -1.60 7.80 8.14
N LEU A 14 -2.08 6.58 7.97
CA LEU A 14 -3.33 6.26 7.29
C LEU A 14 -4.32 5.63 8.27
N PRO A 15 -5.63 5.90 8.15
CA PRO A 15 -6.66 5.19 8.91
C PRO A 15 -6.57 3.66 8.72
N VAL A 16 -6.87 2.88 9.76
CA VAL A 16 -6.76 1.40 9.74
C VAL A 16 -7.66 0.79 8.67
N ASP A 17 -8.87 1.30 8.50
CA ASP A 17 -9.84 0.89 7.46
C ASP A 17 -9.27 1.10 6.05
N VAL A 18 -8.70 2.27 5.75
CA VAL A 18 -8.04 2.54 4.47
C VAL A 18 -6.91 1.55 4.22
N VAL A 19 -6.11 1.25 5.24
CA VAL A 19 -5.01 0.27 5.10
C VAL A 19 -5.52 -1.16 4.95
N SER A 20 -6.63 -1.50 5.59
CA SER A 20 -7.31 -2.79 5.44
C SER A 20 -7.85 -2.97 4.02
N ASP A 21 -8.49 -1.95 3.45
CA ASP A 21 -9.00 -2.00 2.08
C ASP A 21 -7.87 -2.18 1.07
N LEU A 22 -6.73 -1.49 1.27
CA LEU A 22 -5.53 -1.69 0.46
C LEU A 22 -4.98 -3.11 0.57
N GLU A 23 -4.94 -3.69 1.78
CA GLU A 23 -4.48 -5.07 1.99
C GLU A 23 -5.37 -6.06 1.24
N ILE A 24 -6.69 -5.93 1.34
CA ILE A 24 -7.66 -6.78 0.65
C ILE A 24 -7.46 -6.68 -0.86
N LEU A 25 -7.38 -5.46 -1.40
CA LEU A 25 -7.19 -5.25 -2.84
C LEU A 25 -5.90 -5.88 -3.37
N LEU A 26 -4.81 -5.79 -2.61
CA LEU A 26 -3.53 -6.40 -2.99
C LEU A 26 -3.61 -7.93 -2.94
N THR A 27 -4.25 -8.49 -1.91
CA THR A 27 -4.48 -9.94 -1.77
C THR A 27 -5.39 -10.48 -2.88
N GLU A 28 -6.47 -9.79 -3.22
CA GLU A 28 -7.35 -10.19 -4.33
C GLU A 28 -6.63 -10.10 -5.68
N ALA A 29 -5.83 -9.06 -5.87
CA ALA A 29 -5.04 -8.87 -7.08
C ALA A 29 -4.01 -9.99 -7.27
N SER A 30 -3.28 -10.38 -6.22
CA SER A 30 -2.25 -11.43 -6.31
C SER A 30 -2.82 -12.78 -6.80
N ASN A 31 -4.07 -13.07 -6.42
CA ASN A 31 -4.78 -14.29 -6.80
C ASN A 31 -5.27 -14.29 -8.27
N LYS A 32 -5.18 -13.18 -9.01
CA LYS A 32 -5.58 -13.14 -10.42
C LYS A 32 -4.60 -13.97 -11.27
N LYS A 33 -5.15 -14.88 -12.08
CA LYS A 33 -4.40 -15.76 -13.01
C LYS A 33 -3.55 -15.00 -14.05
N GLN A 34 -3.84 -13.72 -14.24
CA GLN A 34 -3.25 -12.85 -15.27
C GLN A 34 -1.90 -12.25 -14.86
N LEU A 35 -1.55 -12.29 -13.58
CA LEU A 35 -0.28 -11.80 -13.08
C LEU A 35 0.82 -12.84 -13.27
N ASN A 36 2.00 -12.38 -13.69
CA ASN A 36 3.20 -13.22 -13.66
C ASN A 36 3.64 -13.47 -12.20
N ALA A 37 4.51 -14.46 -12.01
CA ALA A 37 4.97 -14.88 -10.68
C ALA A 37 5.62 -13.72 -9.90
N ASP A 38 6.44 -12.91 -10.56
CA ASP A 38 7.13 -11.78 -9.91
C ASP A 38 6.15 -10.72 -9.40
N LYS A 39 5.17 -10.33 -10.21
CA LYS A 39 4.15 -9.36 -9.78
C LYS A 39 3.31 -9.95 -8.67
N ARG A 40 2.84 -11.19 -8.81
CA ARG A 40 2.07 -11.87 -7.75
C ARG A 40 2.81 -11.79 -6.41
N ARG A 41 4.11 -12.10 -6.40
CA ARG A 41 4.96 -11.99 -5.23
C ARG A 41 5.03 -10.56 -4.67
N GLN A 42 5.18 -9.54 -5.52
CA GLN A 42 5.18 -8.14 -5.06
C GLN A 42 3.86 -7.72 -4.42
N PHE A 43 2.72 -8.18 -4.96
CA PHE A 43 1.40 -7.95 -4.36
C PHE A 43 1.26 -8.65 -3.00
N GLU A 44 1.68 -9.91 -2.90
CA GLU A 44 1.65 -10.69 -1.65
C GLU A 44 2.55 -10.09 -0.56
N GLU A 45 3.76 -9.67 -0.92
CA GLU A 45 4.69 -9.02 0.01
C GLU A 45 4.12 -7.69 0.52
N ALA A 46 3.51 -6.89 -0.36
CA ALA A 46 2.87 -5.64 0.02
C ALA A 46 1.65 -5.85 0.91
N ALA A 47 0.77 -6.81 0.59
CA ALA A 47 -0.38 -7.16 1.40
C ALA A 47 0.04 -7.67 2.79
N SER A 48 1.01 -8.59 2.85
CA SER A 48 1.55 -9.12 4.10
C SER A 48 2.15 -8.02 4.98
N PHE A 49 2.86 -7.07 4.38
CA PHE A 49 3.36 -5.90 5.10
C PHE A 49 2.22 -5.09 5.73
N LEU A 50 1.17 -4.75 4.97
CA LEU A 50 0.05 -3.98 5.51
C LEU A 50 -0.68 -4.74 6.62
N LYS A 51 -0.90 -6.05 6.45
CA LYS A 51 -1.51 -6.91 7.46
C LYS A 51 -0.77 -6.89 8.79
N GLN A 52 0.57 -6.95 8.76
CA GLN A 52 1.40 -6.85 9.96
C GLN A 52 1.28 -5.46 10.61
N ARG A 53 1.22 -4.39 9.81
CA ARG A 53 1.09 -3.03 10.33
C ARG A 53 -0.29 -2.77 10.96
N ILE A 54 -1.37 -3.30 10.37
CA ILE A 54 -2.72 -3.27 10.96
C ILE A 54 -2.72 -3.99 12.31
N ALA A 55 -2.17 -5.21 12.36
CA ALA A 55 -2.11 -5.98 13.60
C ALA A 55 -1.31 -5.28 14.71
N ALA A 56 -0.28 -4.49 14.34
CA ALA A 56 0.54 -3.73 15.29
C ALA A 56 -0.10 -2.40 15.73
N ALA A 57 -0.92 -1.76 14.89
CA ALA A 57 -1.47 -0.43 15.14
C ALA A 57 -2.76 -0.41 15.98
N GLY A 58 -3.48 -1.54 16.08
CA GLY A 58 -4.77 -1.58 16.74
C GLY A 58 -5.86 -0.91 15.89
N THR A 59 -6.59 0.06 16.46
CA THR A 59 -7.85 0.59 15.87
C THR A 59 -7.78 2.03 15.35
N GLU A 60 -6.64 2.72 15.43
CA GLU A 60 -6.59 4.16 15.09
C GLU A 60 -5.96 4.43 13.72
N LYS A 61 -4.63 4.41 13.65
CA LYS A 61 -3.89 4.75 12.43
C LYS A 61 -2.68 3.86 12.26
N VAL A 62 -2.46 3.44 11.02
CA VAL A 62 -1.27 2.70 10.62
C VAL A 62 -0.26 3.66 10.02
N GLU A 63 0.96 3.66 10.55
CA GLU A 63 2.07 4.34 9.89
C GLU A 63 2.64 3.46 8.77
N VAL A 64 2.71 4.00 7.56
CA VAL A 64 3.29 3.34 6.40
C VAL A 64 4.45 4.19 5.87
N PRO A 65 5.65 3.63 5.64
CA PRO A 65 6.73 4.38 5.00
C PRO A 65 6.29 4.88 3.63
N ALA A 66 6.51 6.15 3.33
CA ALA A 66 6.07 6.78 2.07
C ALA A 66 6.59 6.04 0.82
N THR A 67 7.78 5.44 0.90
CA THR A 67 8.34 4.60 -0.16
C THR A 67 7.50 3.36 -0.43
N ILE A 68 7.03 2.68 0.62
CA ILE A 68 6.17 1.50 0.54
C ILE A 68 4.77 1.89 0.06
N PHE A 69 4.23 3.00 0.58
CA PHE A 69 2.94 3.52 0.11
C PHE A 69 2.98 3.83 -1.40
N MET A 70 4.01 4.52 -1.88
CA MET A 70 4.19 4.80 -3.31
C MET A 70 4.36 3.52 -4.15
N MET A 71 5.02 2.51 -3.61
CA MET A 71 5.11 1.20 -4.26
C MET A 71 3.74 0.53 -4.40
N ILE A 72 2.93 0.54 -3.33
CA ILE A 72 1.56 0.00 -3.33
C ILE A 72 0.71 0.71 -4.39
N LEU A 73 0.75 2.05 -4.43
CA LEU A 73 0.02 2.82 -5.46
C LEU A 73 0.47 2.45 -6.89
N ARG A 74 1.77 2.25 -7.12
CA ARG A 74 2.29 1.81 -8.42
C ARG A 74 1.85 0.40 -8.80
N LEU A 75 1.75 -0.51 -7.82
CA LEU A 75 1.24 -1.86 -8.05
C LEU A 75 -0.24 -1.80 -8.45
N LEU A 76 -1.06 -1.10 -7.67
CA LEU A 76 -2.48 -0.94 -7.94
C LEU A 76 -2.74 -0.27 -9.29
N ALA A 77 -2.01 0.80 -9.62
CA ALA A 77 -2.11 1.47 -10.92
C ALA A 77 -1.79 0.53 -12.11
N GLN A 78 -0.91 -0.46 -11.93
CA GLN A 78 -0.61 -1.43 -13.00
C GLN A 78 -1.73 -2.44 -13.25
N LEU A 79 -2.62 -2.67 -12.27
CA LEU A 79 -3.82 -3.49 -12.48
C LEU A 79 -4.88 -2.77 -13.29
N VAL A 80 -4.87 -1.44 -13.22
CA VAL A 80 -5.85 -0.57 -13.82
C VAL A 80 -5.41 -0.23 -15.25
N LYS A 81 -5.69 -1.15 -16.19
CA LYS A 81 -5.51 -0.90 -17.64
C LYS A 81 -6.50 0.13 -18.22
N HIS A 82 -7.50 0.59 -17.45
CA HIS A 82 -8.51 1.57 -17.88
C HIS A 82 -8.50 2.79 -16.97
N ARG A 83 -8.12 3.97 -17.51
CA ARG A 83 -7.88 5.23 -16.78
C ARG A 83 -9.01 5.67 -15.83
N GLU A 84 -10.26 5.36 -16.10
CA GLU A 84 -11.43 5.83 -15.30
C GLU A 84 -11.42 5.34 -13.84
N VAL A 85 -10.85 4.17 -13.57
CA VAL A 85 -10.83 3.63 -12.19
C VAL A 85 -9.78 4.34 -11.32
N ILE A 86 -8.75 4.97 -11.93
CA ILE A 86 -7.69 5.66 -11.17
C ILE A 86 -8.21 6.96 -10.55
N GLU A 87 -8.99 7.76 -11.27
CA GLU A 87 -9.58 8.99 -10.71
C GLU A 87 -10.50 8.66 -9.54
N THR A 88 -11.37 7.65 -9.69
CA THR A 88 -12.26 7.20 -8.62
C THR A 88 -11.47 6.68 -7.41
N PHE A 89 -10.37 5.95 -7.64
CA PHE A 89 -9.54 5.38 -6.58
C PHE A 89 -8.70 6.44 -5.85
N ILE A 90 -8.15 7.41 -6.59
CA ILE A 90 -7.41 8.53 -6.01
C ILE A 90 -8.36 9.45 -5.24
N ASP A 91 -9.53 9.77 -5.77
CA ASP A 91 -10.55 10.56 -5.06
C ASP A 91 -11.04 9.85 -3.79
N ALA A 92 -11.22 8.52 -3.84
CA ALA A 92 -11.59 7.74 -2.65
C ALA A 92 -10.47 7.68 -1.58
N LEU A 93 -9.20 7.75 -2.00
CA LEU A 93 -8.05 7.72 -1.08
C LEU A 93 -7.65 9.11 -0.55
N LEU A 94 -7.88 10.18 -1.32
CA LEU A 94 -7.37 11.53 -1.05
C LEU A 94 -8.45 12.58 -0.82
N GLY A 95 -9.73 12.20 -0.86
CA GLY A 95 -10.93 13.04 -0.70
C GLY A 95 -10.74 14.39 0.00
#